data_AF-A0A1A2XSX2-F1
#
_entry.id   AF-A0A1A2XSX2-F1
#
_cell.length_a   1.000
_cell.length_b   1.000
_cell.length_c   1.000
_cell.angle_alpha   90.00
_cell.angle_beta   90.00
_cell.angle_gamma   90.00
#
_symmetry.space_group_name_H-M   'P 1'
#
loop_
_entity.id
_entity.type
_entity.pdbx_description
1 polymer ?
#
loop_
_entity_poly.entity_id
_entity_poly.type
_entity_poly.pdbx_seq_one_letter_code
_entity_poly.pdbx_strand_id
1 'polypeptide(L)'
;MTTTPIELTRTINGEPMMSATAMGLLFAIDASTVEQYMKTNIVGGALRFPPEWIRAGKRRSKEAAAATGSNDVFDILAYWARRDLGAEVVFTDDGSGQ
;
A
#
# COMPACT_ATOMS: atom_id res chain seq x y z
N MET A 1 -18.46 15.90 -2.98
CA MET A 1 -17.01 15.90 -3.25
C MET A 1 -16.70 14.50 -3.76
N THR A 2 -16.24 14.37 -5.01
CA THR A 2 -15.89 13.08 -5.61
C THR A 2 -14.52 12.67 -5.09
N THR A 3 -14.50 11.82 -4.09
CA THR A 3 -13.27 11.23 -3.55
C THR A 3 -12.67 10.32 -4.60
N THR A 4 -11.43 10.59 -5.04
CA THR A 4 -10.75 9.74 -6.02
C THR A 4 -10.45 8.38 -5.37
N PRO A 5 -10.95 7.27 -5.91
CA PRO A 5 -10.66 5.95 -5.38
C PRO A 5 -9.17 5.63 -5.55
N ILE A 6 -8.55 5.10 -4.49
CA ILE A 6 -7.15 4.65 -4.53
C ILE A 6 -7.12 3.13 -4.66
N GLU A 7 -6.49 2.65 -5.73
CA GLU A 7 -6.20 1.24 -5.96
C GLU A 7 -5.09 0.77 -4.99
N LEU A 8 -5.42 -0.13 -4.06
CA LEU A 8 -4.46 -0.66 -3.08
C LEU A 8 -3.89 -2.04 -3.43
N THR A 9 -4.56 -2.76 -4.32
CA THR A 9 -4.17 -4.09 -4.78
C THR A 9 -4.16 -4.09 -6.29
N ARG A 10 -3.16 -4.73 -6.87
CA ARG A 10 -3.05 -4.97 -8.31
C ARG A 10 -2.65 -6.41 -8.55
N THR A 11 -3.19 -7.02 -9.59
CA THR A 11 -2.73 -8.34 -10.01
C THR A 11 -1.42 -8.23 -10.80
N ILE A 12 -0.43 -9.00 -10.39
CA ILE A 12 0.84 -9.17 -11.10
C ILE A 12 1.03 -10.67 -11.30
N ASN A 13 1.13 -11.13 -12.56
CA ASN A 13 1.26 -12.55 -12.90
C ASN A 13 0.15 -13.45 -12.32
N GLY A 14 -1.07 -12.94 -12.16
CA GLY A 14 -2.18 -13.69 -11.56
C GLY A 14 -2.16 -13.73 -10.03
N GLU A 15 -1.19 -13.09 -9.38
CA GLU A 15 -1.13 -12.97 -7.93
C GLU A 15 -1.54 -11.57 -7.47
N PRO A 16 -2.45 -11.44 -6.48
CA PRO A 16 -2.81 -10.16 -5.91
C PRO A 16 -1.62 -9.61 -5.12
N MET A 17 -1.07 -8.50 -5.61
CA MET A 17 0.03 -7.79 -4.97
C MET A 17 -0.43 -6.42 -4.50
N MET A 18 0.18 -5.94 -3.42
CA MET A 18 -0.03 -4.58 -2.96
C MET A 18 0.45 -3.59 -4.02
N SER A 19 -0.37 -2.57 -4.34
CA SER A 19 -0.01 -1.54 -5.32
C SER A 19 1.13 -0.66 -4.79
N ALA A 20 1.84 0.02 -5.70
CA ALA A 20 2.87 0.98 -5.30
C ALA A 20 2.30 2.13 -4.46
N THR A 21 1.03 2.50 -4.68
CA THR A 21 0.33 3.51 -3.87
C THR A 21 0.06 3.02 -2.46
N ALA A 22 -0.39 1.78 -2.29
CA ALA A 22 -0.56 1.16 -0.97
C ALA A 22 0.78 1.06 -0.22
N MET A 23 1.84 0.63 -0.91
CA MET A 23 3.19 0.59 -0.32
C MET A 23 3.70 1.99 0.04
N GLY A 24 3.47 3.00 -0.80
CA GLY A 24 3.82 4.38 -0.53
C GLY A 24 3.12 4.92 0.73
N LEU A 25 1.82 4.64 0.88
CA LEU A 25 1.04 4.96 2.08
C LEU A 25 1.58 4.27 3.34
N LEU A 26 1.97 3.00 3.22
CA LEU A 26 2.52 2.22 4.33
C LEU A 26 3.90 2.75 4.75
N PHE A 27 4.77 3.02 3.78
CA PHE A 27 6.15 3.47 4.02
C PHE A 27 6.29 4.98 4.21
N ALA A 28 5.21 5.75 4.02
CA ALA A 28 5.20 7.21 3.99
C ALA A 28 6.20 7.81 2.99
N ILE A 29 6.15 7.32 1.76
CA ILE A 29 6.94 7.81 0.63
C ILE A 29 6.05 7.90 -0.62
N ASP A 30 6.49 8.66 -1.62
CA ASP A 30 5.76 8.78 -2.88
C ASP A 30 5.66 7.44 -3.61
N ALA A 31 4.49 7.16 -4.17
CA ALA A 31 4.23 5.95 -4.96
C ALA A 31 5.20 5.81 -6.14
N SER A 32 5.59 6.93 -6.77
CA SER A 32 6.57 6.96 -7.87
C SER A 32 7.95 6.44 -7.43
N THR A 33 8.35 6.71 -6.18
CA THR A 33 9.60 6.20 -5.60
C THR A 33 9.53 4.69 -5.44
N VAL A 34 8.40 4.16 -4.97
CA VAL A 34 8.16 2.71 -4.86
C VAL A 34 8.20 2.06 -6.25
N GLU A 35 7.50 2.63 -7.23
CA GLU A 35 7.49 2.09 -8.59
C GLU A 35 8.89 2.05 -9.21
N GLN A 36 9.65 3.13 -9.07
CA GLN A 36 11.01 3.20 -9.58
C GLN A 36 11.90 2.17 -8.87
N TYR A 37 11.75 2.02 -7.56
CA TYR A 37 12.47 1.02 -6.78
C TYR A 37 12.15 -0.40 -7.25
N MET A 38 10.87 -0.74 -7.42
CA MET A 38 10.44 -2.04 -7.93
C MET A 38 11.01 -2.32 -9.32
N LYS A 39 10.94 -1.36 -10.25
CA LYS A 39 11.48 -1.50 -11.61
C LYS A 39 12.98 -1.78 -11.64
N THR A 40 13.73 -1.23 -10.69
CA THR A 40 15.20 -1.28 -10.67
C THR A 40 15.76 -2.39 -9.78
N ASN A 41 15.00 -2.86 -8.79
CA ASN A 41 15.48 -3.80 -7.76
C ASN A 41 14.76 -5.16 -7.77
N ILE A 42 13.84 -5.41 -8.69
CA ILE A 42 13.38 -6.79 -8.96
C ILE A 42 14.49 -7.50 -9.75
N VAL A 43 15.45 -8.07 -9.00
CA VAL A 43 16.49 -8.95 -9.54
C VAL A 43 16.28 -10.35 -8.97
N GLY A 44 15.95 -11.32 -9.83
CA GLY A 44 15.94 -12.74 -9.45
C GLY A 44 14.81 -13.21 -8.51
N GLY A 45 13.72 -12.44 -8.39
CA GLY A 45 12.45 -12.94 -7.83
C GLY A 45 12.11 -12.54 -6.38
N ALA A 46 13.00 -11.89 -5.63
CA ALA A 46 12.69 -11.42 -4.28
C ALA A 46 12.96 -9.92 -4.11
N LEU A 47 11.88 -9.12 -4.05
CA LEU A 47 11.96 -7.70 -3.74
C LEU A 47 12.26 -7.53 -2.25
N ARG A 48 13.46 -7.03 -1.92
CA ARG A 48 13.80 -6.62 -0.55
C ARG A 48 13.67 -5.12 -0.44
N PHE A 49 12.72 -4.66 0.37
CA PHE A 49 12.61 -3.23 0.65
C PHE A 49 13.77 -2.75 1.55
N PRO A 50 14.18 -1.48 1.41
CA PRO A 50 15.16 -0.89 2.30
C PRO A 50 14.72 -0.97 3.78
N PRO A 51 15.65 -1.20 4.73
CA PRO A 51 15.32 -1.34 6.14
C PRO A 51 14.56 -0.14 6.74
N GLU A 52 14.82 1.06 6.25
CA GLU A 52 14.17 2.29 6.67
C GLU A 52 12.70 2.34 6.24
N TRP A 53 12.36 1.82 5.06
CA TRP A 53 10.96 1.69 4.61
C TRP A 53 10.23 0.67 5.49
N ILE A 54 10.86 -0.46 5.79
CA ILE A 54 10.28 -1.48 6.68
C ILE A 54 10.04 -0.90 8.09
N ARG A 55 10.98 -0.10 8.62
CA ARG A 55 10.83 0.58 9.91
C ARG A 55 9.69 1.60 9.89
N ALA A 56 9.59 2.39 8.82
CA ALA A 56 8.51 3.35 8.63
C ALA A 56 7.15 2.65 8.56
N GLY A 57 7.05 1.56 7.78
CA GLY A 57 5.88 0.70 7.70
C GLY A 57 5.44 0.18 9.06
N LYS A 58 6.37 -0.43 9.82
CA LYS A 58 6.07 -0.93 11.18
C LYS A 58 5.59 0.17 12.13
N ARG A 59 6.18 1.37 12.06
CA ARG A 59 5.75 2.51 12.87
C ARG A 59 4.33 2.91 12.52
N ARG A 60 4.03 3.07 11.23
CA ARG A 60 2.71 3.49 10.74
C ARG A 60 1.63 2.45 10.96
N SER A 61 1.96 1.17 10.87
CA SER A 61 1.05 0.09 11.25
C SER A 61 0.65 0.18 12.73
N LYS A 62 1.62 0.42 13.62
CA LYS A 62 1.34 0.59 15.06
C LYS A 62 0.50 1.82 15.36
N GLU A 63 0.80 2.95 14.71
CA GLU A 63 0.05 4.20 14.89
C GLU A 63 -1.39 4.06 14.41
N ALA A 64 -1.61 3.47 13.23
CA ALA A 64 -2.94 3.21 12.72
C ALA A 64 -3.70 2.17 13.55
N ALA A 65 -3.02 1.11 14.01
CA ALA A 65 -3.64 0.11 14.88
C ALA A 65 -4.06 0.69 16.23
N ALA A 66 -3.25 1.59 16.80
CA ALA A 66 -3.64 2.31 18.01
C ALA A 66 -4.84 3.24 17.79
N ALA A 67 -4.98 3.83 16.59
CA ALA A 67 -6.07 4.74 16.26
C ALA A 67 -7.38 4.01 15.87
N THR A 68 -7.28 2.86 15.20
CA THR A 68 -8.42 2.11 14.66
C THR A 68 -8.85 0.94 15.54
N GLY A 69 -7.96 0.46 16.42
CA GLY A 69 -8.12 -0.80 17.15
C GLY A 69 -7.87 -2.05 16.29
N SER A 70 -7.48 -1.90 15.02
CA SER A 70 -7.28 -3.01 14.09
C SER A 70 -5.82 -3.14 13.65
N ASN A 71 -5.32 -4.38 13.62
CA ASN A 71 -4.01 -4.70 13.04
C ASN A 71 -4.11 -5.17 11.58
N ASP A 72 -5.31 -5.14 11.00
CA ASP A 72 -5.52 -5.51 9.62
C ASP A 72 -4.83 -4.50 8.69
N VAL A 73 -4.10 -5.01 7.68
CA VAL A 73 -3.33 -4.16 6.77
C VAL A 73 -4.22 -3.22 5.97
N PHE A 74 -5.45 -3.64 5.65
CA PHE A 74 -6.41 -2.84 4.90
C PHE A 74 -6.99 -1.72 5.77
N ASP A 75 -7.26 -1.98 7.04
CA ASP A 75 -7.68 -0.93 7.98
C ASP A 75 -6.57 0.11 8.21
N ILE A 76 -5.32 -0.34 8.29
CA ILE A 76 -4.14 0.53 8.38
C ILE A 76 -4.03 1.44 7.14
N LEU A 77 -4.17 0.86 5.94
CA LEU A 77 -4.11 1.62 4.68
C LEU A 77 -5.29 2.58 4.53
N ALA A 78 -6.51 2.16 4.91
CA ALA A 78 -7.69 3.01 4.90
C ALA A 78 -7.56 4.20 5.85
N TYR A 79 -7.00 3.99 7.03
CA TYR A 79 -6.71 5.07 7.98
C TYR A 79 -5.75 6.11 7.37
N TRP A 80 -4.64 5.67 6.78
CA TRP A 80 -3.66 6.58 6.20
C TRP A 80 -4.11 7.22 4.89
N ALA A 81 -4.88 6.54 4.05
CA ALA A 81 -5.47 7.13 2.85
C ALA A 81 -6.42 8.29 3.19
N ARG A 82 -7.27 8.11 4.21
CA ARG A 82 -8.15 9.17 4.71
C ARG A 82 -7.37 10.33 5.29
N ARG A 83 -6.30 10.02 6.04
CA ARG A 83 -5.52 11.02 6.79
C ARG A 83 -4.56 11.83 5.91
N ASP A 84 -3.86 11.18 4.98
CA ASP A 84 -2.80 11.80 4.20
C ASP A 84 -3.29 12.29 2.83
N LEU A 85 -4.27 11.61 2.24
CA LEU A 85 -4.74 11.89 0.88
C LEU A 85 -6.19 12.41 0.84
N GLY A 86 -6.89 12.45 1.98
CA GLY A 86 -8.32 12.80 2.01
C GLY A 86 -9.18 11.84 1.19
N ALA A 87 -8.66 10.62 0.95
CA ALA A 87 -9.23 9.67 0.00
C ALA A 87 -9.86 8.48 0.73
N GLU A 88 -10.92 7.92 0.14
CA GLU A 88 -11.45 6.63 0.55
C GLU A 88 -10.76 5.53 -0.26
N VAL A 89 -10.39 4.49 0.47
CA VAL A 89 -9.83 3.28 -0.12
C VAL A 89 -10.94 2.54 -0.82
N VAL A 90 -10.72 2.21 -2.09
CA VAL A 90 -11.57 1.29 -2.84
C VAL A 90 -10.74 0.09 -3.18
N PHE A 91 -11.16 -1.07 -2.67
CA PHE A 91 -10.59 -2.34 -3.04
C PHE A 91 -11.17 -2.71 -4.40
N THR A 92 -10.37 -2.56 -5.44
CA THR A 92 -10.63 -3.25 -6.70
C THR A 92 -10.15 -4.68 -6.50
N ASP A 93 -11.07 -5.53 -6.04
CA ASP A 93 -10.96 -6.95 -6.32
C ASP A 93 -11.16 -7.07 -7.83
N ASP A 94 -10.09 -7.35 -8.58
CA ASP A 94 -10.22 -7.76 -9.97
C ASP A 94 -10.63 -9.24 -10.08
N GLY A 95 -11.02 -9.88 -8.96
CA GLY A 95 -11.58 -11.21 -8.88
C GLY A 95 -13.00 -11.35 -9.44
N SER A 96 -13.21 -11.11 -10.74
CA SER A 96 -14.28 -11.71 -11.56
C SER A 96 -14.12 -11.28 -13.02
N GLY A 97 -14.07 -12.13 -14.05
CA GLY A 97 -14.33 -13.55 -14.19
C GLY A 97 -14.72 -13.81 -15.66
N GLN A 98 -13.93 -14.62 -16.36
CA GLN A 98 -14.38 -15.59 -17.37
C GLN A 98 -13.44 -16.79 -17.33
#